data_AF-A0A8J6WP46-F1
#
_entry.id   AF-A0A8J6WP46-F1
#
_cell.length_a   1.000
_cell.length_b   1.000
_cell.length_c   1.000
_cell.angle_alpha   90.00
_cell.angle_beta   90.00
_cell.angle_gamma   90.00
#
_symmetry.space_group_name_H-M   'P 1'
#
loop_
_entity.id
_entity.type
_entity.pdbx_description
1 polymer ?
#
loop_
_entity_poly.entity_id
_entity_poly.type
_entity_poly.pdbx_seq_one_letter_code
_entity_poly.pdbx_strand_id
1 'polypeptide(L)' 'MPLHPSRIAPAQPHGFAYGDRVVLPDGRLGTVSKVGYKYGHVDADTGADWKGYLTELRPAIPDEVGQPRMQQLSLL' A
#
# COMPACT_ATOMS: atom_id res chain seq x y z
N MET A 1 18.22 36.40 -10.69
CA MET A 1 18.30 34.93 -10.75
C MET A 1 16.86 34.39 -10.84
N PRO A 2 16.51 33.52 -11.80
CA PRO A 2 15.17 32.95 -11.80
C PRO A 2 15.12 31.84 -10.73
N LEU A 3 14.28 32.02 -9.71
CA LEU A 3 13.90 30.94 -8.81
C LEU A 3 13.28 29.83 -9.68
N HIS A 4 13.95 28.69 -9.81
CA HIS A 4 13.26 27.49 -10.22
C HIS A 4 12.28 27.15 -9.09
N PRO A 5 10.97 27.00 -9.35
CA PRO A 5 10.10 26.44 -8.35
C PRO A 5 10.57 25.02 -8.13
N SER A 6 11.28 24.80 -7.02
CA SER A 6 11.56 23.49 -6.47
C SER A 6 10.26 22.72 -6.54
N ARG A 7 10.22 21.71 -7.42
CA ARG A 7 9.08 20.85 -7.68
C ARG A 7 8.58 20.39 -6.31
N ILE A 8 7.51 20.99 -5.83
CA ILE A 8 6.83 20.51 -4.63
C ILE A 8 6.22 19.21 -5.13
N ALA A 9 6.97 18.10 -4.98
CA ALA A 9 6.34 16.79 -5.04
C ALA A 9 5.23 16.87 -4.00
N PRO A 10 3.95 16.71 -4.38
CA PRO A 10 2.89 16.77 -3.42
C PRO A 10 3.23 15.74 -2.35
N ALA A 11 3.55 16.21 -1.14
CA ALA A 11 3.72 15.34 0.00
C ALA A 11 2.35 14.71 0.20
N GLN A 12 2.19 13.49 -0.34
CA GLN A 12 0.91 12.80 -0.25
C GLN A 12 0.63 12.61 1.24
N PRO A 13 -0.47 13.16 1.75
CA PRO A 13 -0.68 13.29 3.20
C PRO A 13 -0.76 11.92 3.90
N HIS A 14 -0.91 10.85 3.12
CA HIS A 14 -1.08 9.49 3.61
C HIS A 14 0.18 8.62 3.48
N GLY A 15 1.29 9.17 2.96
CA GLY A 15 2.58 8.47 2.93
C GLY A 15 2.67 7.28 1.96
N PHE A 16 1.67 7.10 1.09
CA PHE A 16 1.66 6.06 0.05
C PHE A 16 1.84 6.67 -1.34
N ALA A 17 2.71 6.06 -2.13
CA ALA A 17 2.97 6.39 -3.53
C ALA A 17 2.49 5.28 -4.47
N TYR A 18 2.39 5.61 -5.76
CA TYR A 18 2.15 4.61 -6.79
C TYR A 18 3.29 3.58 -6.81
N GLY A 19 2.95 2.30 -6.86
CA GLY A 19 3.89 1.19 -6.81
C GLY A 19 4.23 0.69 -5.41
N ASP A 20 3.76 1.36 -4.35
CA ASP A 20 4.02 0.91 -2.99
C ASP A 20 3.31 -0.42 -2.70
N ARG A 21 4.02 -1.29 -1.97
CA ARG A 21 3.49 -2.57 -1.47
C ARG A 21 2.69 -2.29 -0.20
N VAL A 22 1.42 -2.69 -0.18
CA VAL A 22 0.52 -2.43 0.93
C VAL A 22 -0.28 -3.66 1.31
N VAL A 23 -0.68 -3.70 2.57
CA VAL A 23 -1.62 -4.66 3.12
C VAL A 23 -2.99 -4.02 3.15
N LEU A 24 -3.93 -4.71 2.54
CA LEU A 24 -5.34 -4.36 2.44
C LEU A 24 -6.04 -4.60 3.79
N PRO A 25 -7.20 -3.97 4.05
CA PRO A 25 -7.93 -4.13 5.31
C PRO A 25 -8.39 -5.57 5.59
N ASP A 26 -8.55 -6.37 4.53
CA ASP A 26 -8.88 -7.79 4.58
C ASP A 26 -7.66 -8.70 4.78
N GLY A 27 -6.46 -8.11 4.95
CA GLY A 27 -5.21 -8.81 5.15
C GLY A 27 -4.55 -9.34 3.88
N ARG A 28 -5.11 -9.05 2.69
CA ARG A 28 -4.45 -9.37 1.42
C ARG A 28 -3.31 -8.40 1.15
N LEU A 29 -2.37 -8.83 0.31
CA LEU A 29 -1.32 -7.96 -0.21
C LEU A 29 -1.72 -7.41 -1.58
N GLY A 30 -1.24 -6.22 -1.87
CA GLY A 30 -1.40 -5.61 -3.18
C GLY A 30 -0.41 -4.49 -3.42
N THR A 31 -0.48 -3.93 -4.62
CA THR A 31 0.36 -2.83 -5.07
C THR A 31 -0.52 -1.62 -5.37
N VAL A 32 -0.14 -0.46 -4.84
CA VAL A 32 -0.89 0.78 -5.03
C VAL A 32 -0.85 1.18 -6.51
N SER A 33 -1.97 1.12 -7.20
CA SER A 33 -2.08 1.44 -8.63
C SER A 33 -2.63 2.83 -8.91
N LYS A 34 -3.26 3.47 -7.92
CA LYS A 34 -3.64 4.88 -8.01
C LYS A 34 -3.72 5.50 -6.63
N VAL A 35 -3.17 6.71 -6.50
CA VAL A 35 -3.26 7.48 -5.26
C VAL A 35 -4.01 8.77 -5.52
N GLY A 36 -5.15 8.94 -4.86
CA GLY A 36 -5.90 10.19 -4.80
C GLY A 36 -5.59 10.97 -3.52
N TYR A 37 -6.35 12.04 -3.28
CA TYR A 37 -6.14 12.88 -2.08
C TYR A 37 -6.51 12.15 -0.78
N LYS A 38 -7.58 11.35 -0.77
CA LYS A 38 -8.03 10.54 0.37
C LYS A 38 -8.19 9.05 0.05
N TYR A 39 -8.48 8.75 -1.21
CA TYR A 39 -8.79 7.41 -1.69
C TYR A 39 -7.67 6.86 -2.56
N GLY A 40 -7.50 5.56 -2.54
CA GLY A 40 -6.55 4.84 -3.39
C GLY A 40 -7.20 3.69 -4.12
N HIS A 41 -6.54 3.26 -5.19
CA HIS A 41 -6.69 1.91 -5.71
C HIS A 41 -5.46 1.09 -5.38
N VAL A 42 -5.69 -0.17 -5.09
CA VAL A 42 -4.66 -1.17 -4.88
C VAL A 42 -5.02 -2.37 -5.75
N ASP A 43 -4.10 -2.75 -6.64
CA ASP A 43 -4.22 -3.98 -7.40
C ASP A 43 -3.81 -5.11 -6.46
N ALA A 44 -4.77 -5.94 -6.06
CA ALA A 44 -4.54 -7.02 -5.12
C ALA A 44 -3.74 -8.14 -5.80
N ASP A 45 -2.78 -8.73 -5.11
CA ASP A 45 -2.01 -9.87 -5.62
C ASP A 45 -2.92 -11.08 -5.92
N THR A 46 -4.04 -11.19 -5.20
CA THR A 46 -5.04 -12.24 -5.36
C THR A 46 -6.46 -11.68 -5.28
N GLY A 47 -7.31 -12.11 -6.22
CA GLY A 47 -8.71 -11.72 -6.27
C GLY A 47 -8.95 -10.37 -6.92
N ALA A 48 -10.02 -9.69 -6.49
CA ALA A 48 -10.43 -8.40 -7.06
C ALA A 48 -9.61 -7.24 -6.48
N ASP A 49 -9.40 -6.22 -7.33
CA ASP A 49 -8.80 -4.94 -6.96
C ASP A 49 -9.57 -4.27 -5.82
N TRP A 50 -8.85 -3.51 -5.02
CA TRP A 50 -9.41 -2.79 -3.89
C TRP A 50 -9.43 -1.29 -4.13
N LYS A 51 -10.49 -0.66 -3.60
CA LYS A 51 -10.73 0.78 -3.70
C LYS A 51 -11.25 1.26 -2.36
N GLY A 52 -10.59 2.23 -1.75
CA GLY A 52 -10.98 2.69 -0.42
C GLY A 52 -10.10 3.81 0.09
N TYR A 53 -10.21 4.08 1.39
CA TYR A 53 -9.45 5.14 2.05
C TYR A 53 -7.99 4.72 2.26
N LEU A 54 -7.05 5.56 1.84
CA LEU A 54 -5.62 5.27 1.99
C LEU A 54 -5.21 5.05 3.45
N THR A 55 -5.95 5.62 4.41
CA THR A 55 -5.71 5.45 5.85
C THR A 55 -6.02 4.04 6.36
N GLU A 56 -6.78 3.24 5.61
CA GLU A 56 -7.05 1.83 5.95
C GLU A 56 -5.94 0.90 5.45
N LEU A 57 -5.05 1.40 4.58
CA LEU A 57 -3.92 0.66 4.09
C LEU A 57 -2.80 0.68 5.12
N ARG A 58 -2.14 -0.46 5.26
CA ARG A 58 -0.90 -0.57 6.02
C ARG A 58 0.26 -0.77 5.04
N PRO A 59 1.42 -0.13 5.23
CA PRO A 59 2.60 -0.49 4.44
C PRO A 59 2.95 -1.97 4.67
N ALA A 60 3.25 -2.70 3.59
CA ALA A 60 3.72 -4.07 3.72
C ALA A 60 5.16 -4.05 4.24
N ILE A 61 5.41 -4.75 5.35
CA ILE A 61 6.75 -4.92 5.89
C ILE A 61 7.46 -5.98 5.04
N PRO A 62 8.76 -5.84 4.70
CA PRO A 62 9.48 -6.79 3.86
C PRO A 62 9.34 -8.26 4.28
N ASP A 63 9.18 -8.51 5.59
CA ASP A 63 9.00 -9.84 6.16
C ASP A 63 7.67 -10.51 5.73
N GLU A 64 6.61 -9.72 5.50
CA GLU A 64 5.30 -10.22 5.05
C GLU A 64 5.28 -10.53 3.55
N VAL A 65 6.19 -9.95 2.77
CA VAL A 65 6.31 -10.17 1.32
C VAL A 65 7.05 -11.49 1.02
N GLY A 66 7.76 -12.06 2.00
CA GLY A 66 8.62 -13.24 1.85
C GLY A 66 8.18 -14.50 2.59
N GLN A 67 7.19 -14.45 3.49
CA GLN A 67 6.82 -15.63 4.27
C GLN A 67 5.52 -16.28 3.77
N PRO A 68 5.56 -17.50 3.18
CA PRO A 68 4.38 -18.35 3.20
C PRO A 68 4.01 -18.53 4.67
N ARG A 69 2.76 -18.17 5.00
CA ARG A 69 2.15 -18.29 6.31
C ARG A 69 2.32 -19.74 6.82
N MET A 70 3.44 -20.05 7.46
CA MET A 70 3.65 -21.32 8.13
C MET A 70 2.62 -21.34 9.25
N GLN A 71 1.55 -22.08 8.99
CA GLN A 71 0.54 -22.43 9.96
C GLN A 71 1.26 -23.14 11.10
N GLN A 72 1.53 -22.44 12.19
CA GLN A 72 1.91 -23.09 13.43
C GLN A 72 0.65 -23.72 14.01
N LEU A 73 0.28 -24.88 13.44
CA LEU A 73 -0.56 -25.89 14.07
C LEU A 73 0.19 -26.38 15.30
N SER A 74 0.09 -25.65 16.41
CA SER A 74 0.41 -26.20 17.72
C SER A 74 -0.73 -27.16 18.09
N LEU A 75 -0.55 -28.42 17.72
CA LEU A 75 -1.30 -29.54 18.26
C LEU A 75 -0.77 -29.81 19.67
N LEU A 76 -1.57 -29.57 20.71
CA LEU A 76 -1.41 -30.16 22.05
C LEU A 76 -2.77 -30.15 22.76
#